data_AF-A0AAQ3RHE7-F1
#
_entry.id   AF-A0AAQ3RHE7-F1
#
_cell.length_a   1.000
_cell.length_b   1.000
_cell.length_c   1.000
_cell.angle_alpha   90.00
_cell.angle_beta   90.00
_cell.angle_gamma   90.00
#
_symmetry.space_group_name_H-M   'P 1'
#
loop_
_entity.id
_entity.type
_entity.pdbx_description
1 polymer ?
#
loop_
_entity_poly.entity_id
_entity_poly.type
_entity_poly.pdbx_seq_one_letter_code
_entity_poly.pdbx_strand_id
1 'polypeptide(L)'
;MVQGRGISATMVVLCMLGVFSEMAHATTYVVGGSIGGWAFNMTGWPTGKNFKTGDILVDEAGYNSCTAAPGAKTYQSGHDSITLAKGTTYFICTFFGHCEAKMKIAATAA
;
A
#
# COMPACT_ATOMS: atom_id res chain seq x y z
N MET A 1 55.06 -4.63 20.96
CA MET A 1 53.83 -3.84 21.23
C MET A 1 53.13 -3.59 19.91
N VAL A 2 52.29 -4.54 19.48
CA VAL A 2 51.41 -4.38 18.31
C VAL A 2 50.00 -4.17 18.82
N GLN A 3 49.42 -3.06 18.42
CA GLN A 3 48.22 -2.44 18.96
C GLN A 3 46.96 -3.19 18.51
N GLY A 4 46.51 -4.18 19.29
CA GLY A 4 45.23 -4.89 19.12
C GLY A 4 43.99 -4.06 19.47
N ARG A 5 44.00 -2.74 19.21
CA ARG A 5 42.92 -1.80 19.54
C ARG A 5 41.99 -1.48 18.36
N GLY A 6 42.38 -1.84 17.14
CA GLY A 6 41.60 -1.52 15.92
C GLY A 6 40.45 -2.49 15.63
N ILE A 7 40.67 -3.80 15.84
CA ILE A 7 39.75 -4.85 15.38
C ILE A 7 38.48 -4.90 16.23
N SER A 8 38.62 -4.74 17.55
CA SER A 8 37.49 -4.77 18.50
C SER A 8 36.57 -3.55 18.32
N ALA A 9 37.15 -2.36 18.12
CA ALA A 9 36.37 -1.15 17.87
C ALA A 9 35.59 -1.21 16.55
N THR A 10 36.21 -1.72 15.47
CA THR A 10 35.50 -1.91 14.19
C THR A 10 34.38 -2.95 14.28
N MET A 11 34.59 -4.05 15.01
CA MET A 11 33.56 -5.09 15.17
C MET A 11 32.37 -4.58 16.00
N VAL A 12 32.64 -3.80 17.06
CA VAL A 12 31.60 -3.16 17.87
C VAL A 12 30.83 -2.12 17.07
N VAL A 13 31.49 -1.29 16.26
CA VAL A 13 30.82 -0.31 15.37
C VAL A 13 29.97 -1.01 14.31
N LEU A 14 30.46 -2.11 13.71
CA LEU A 14 29.71 -2.89 12.73
C LEU A 14 28.49 -3.59 13.35
N CYS A 15 28.64 -4.12 14.57
CA CYS A 15 27.53 -4.69 15.33
C CYS A 15 26.49 -3.62 15.67
N MET A 16 26.91 -2.43 16.12
CA MET A 16 26.01 -1.30 16.42
C MET A 16 25.24 -0.86 15.16
N LEU A 17 25.90 -0.75 14.01
CA LEU A 17 25.25 -0.44 12.72
C LEU A 17 24.22 -1.50 12.30
N GLY A 18 24.47 -2.78 12.61
CA GLY A 18 23.52 -3.87 12.36
C GLY A 18 22.28 -3.86 13.25
N VAL A 19 22.33 -3.26 14.45
CA VAL A 19 21.15 -3.18 15.35
C VAL A 19 20.23 -2.01 14.98
N PHE A 20 20.72 -1.00 14.25
CA PHE A 20 19.92 0.13 13.78
C PHE A 20 19.18 -0.14 12.45
N SER A 21 19.22 -1.36 11.92
CA SER A 21 18.36 -1.72 10.78
C SER A 21 16.90 -1.79 11.25
N GLU A 22 16.19 -0.67 11.14
CA GLU A 22 14.75 -0.63 11.37
C GLU A 22 14.08 -1.65 10.45
N MET A 23 13.44 -2.67 11.02
CA MET A 23 12.71 -3.67 10.26
C MET A 23 11.51 -2.99 9.58
N ALA A 24 11.60 -2.79 8.27
CA ALA A 24 10.47 -2.34 7.46
C ALA A 24 9.44 -3.47 7.33
N HIS A 25 8.49 -3.55 8.29
CA HIS A 25 7.41 -4.53 8.21
C HIS A 25 6.32 -4.03 7.26
N ALA A 26 6.13 -4.69 6.12
CA ALA A 26 5.00 -4.46 5.22
C ALA A 26 3.75 -5.19 5.75
N THR A 27 2.59 -4.52 5.73
CA THR A 27 1.31 -5.13 6.12
C THR A 27 0.45 -5.35 4.89
N THR A 28 0.06 -6.61 4.66
CA THR A 28 -0.86 -6.97 3.57
C THR A 28 -2.30 -6.95 4.07
N TYR A 29 -3.16 -6.21 3.37
CA TYR A 29 -4.60 -6.18 3.64
C TYR A 29 -5.37 -6.82 2.49
N VAL A 30 -6.20 -7.80 2.80
CA VAL A 30 -7.15 -8.37 1.83
C VAL A 30 -8.31 -7.39 1.68
N VAL A 31 -8.53 -6.91 0.45
CA VAL A 31 -9.61 -5.98 0.13
C VAL A 31 -10.97 -6.60 0.42
N GLY A 32 -11.89 -5.83 1.02
CA GLY A 32 -13.19 -6.31 1.50
C GLY A 32 -13.16 -7.05 2.84
N GLY A 33 -12.04 -7.67 3.24
CA GLY A 33 -11.95 -8.39 4.52
C GLY A 33 -13.11 -9.37 4.73
N SER A 34 -13.93 -9.13 5.76
CA SER A 34 -15.11 -9.95 6.10
C SER A 34 -16.23 -9.92 5.04
N ILE A 35 -16.22 -8.97 4.11
CA ILE A 35 -17.18 -8.90 2.97
C ILE A 35 -16.84 -9.95 1.90
N GLY A 36 -15.65 -10.56 1.96
CA GLY A 36 -15.26 -11.65 1.07
C GLY A 36 -14.55 -11.22 -0.21
N GLY A 37 -14.12 -9.97 -0.31
CA GLY A 37 -13.30 -9.51 -1.44
C GLY A 37 -13.70 -8.13 -1.98
N TRP A 38 -13.20 -7.84 -3.18
CA TRP A 38 -13.60 -6.68 -3.97
C TRP A 38 -15.07 -6.81 -4.40
N ALA A 39 -15.97 -6.02 -3.80
CA ALA A 39 -17.42 -6.16 -3.95
C ALA A 39 -18.14 -4.80 -3.89
N PHE A 40 -19.47 -4.78 -4.00
CA PHE A 40 -20.25 -3.54 -3.87
C PHE A 40 -20.19 -2.96 -2.44
N ASN A 41 -20.45 -1.66 -2.31
CA ASN A 41 -20.53 -0.96 -1.02
C ASN A 41 -19.29 -1.05 -0.11
N MET A 42 -18.10 -0.80 -0.68
CA MET A 42 -16.82 -0.89 0.05
C MET A 42 -16.41 0.39 0.79
N THR A 43 -17.27 1.40 0.89
CA THR A 43 -16.94 2.71 1.49
C THR A 43 -16.40 2.62 2.92
N GLY A 44 -16.85 1.63 3.70
CA GLY A 44 -16.39 1.43 5.08
C GLY A 44 -15.13 0.58 5.24
N TRP A 45 -14.72 -0.17 4.22
CA TRP A 45 -13.60 -1.12 4.35
C TRP A 45 -12.24 -0.43 4.66
N PRO A 46 -11.89 0.72 4.07
CA PRO A 46 -10.61 1.39 4.37
C PRO A 46 -10.51 1.93 5.81
N THR A 47 -11.64 2.15 6.49
CA THR A 47 -11.68 2.81 7.81
C THR A 47 -10.87 2.05 8.84
N GLY A 48 -9.95 2.75 9.52
CA GLY A 48 -9.11 2.19 10.59
C GLY A 48 -7.92 1.34 10.10
N LYS A 49 -7.63 1.29 8.80
CA LYS A 49 -6.45 0.60 8.26
C LYS A 49 -5.29 1.58 8.07
N ASN A 50 -4.10 1.16 8.46
CA ASN A 50 -2.87 1.93 8.31
C ASN A 50 -2.05 1.31 7.17
N PHE A 51 -2.08 1.95 6.00
CA PHE A 51 -1.38 1.47 4.81
C PHE A 51 0.08 1.96 4.79
N LYS A 52 0.99 1.18 4.17
CA LYS A 52 2.43 1.48 4.02
C LYS A 52 2.84 1.47 2.52
N THR A 53 3.96 2.11 2.20
CA THR A 53 4.26 2.78 0.91
C THR A 53 4.64 1.90 -0.34
N GLY A 54 4.21 2.23 -1.58
CA GLY A 54 4.60 1.73 -2.95
C GLY A 54 3.59 2.07 -4.10
N ASP A 55 3.78 1.81 -5.40
CA ASP A 55 3.14 2.62 -6.50
C ASP A 55 1.62 2.49 -6.91
N ILE A 56 0.95 3.67 -7.12
CA ILE A 56 -0.26 4.20 -7.89
C ILE A 56 -1.57 3.35 -8.14
N LEU A 57 -2.82 3.88 -8.30
CA LEU A 57 -3.40 4.66 -9.44
C LEU A 57 -4.93 4.95 -9.34
N VAL A 58 -5.36 6.23 -9.21
CA VAL A 58 -6.36 7.08 -9.94
C VAL A 58 -6.34 8.46 -9.22
N ASP A 59 -6.71 9.57 -9.87
CA ASP A 59 -6.91 10.85 -9.16
C ASP A 59 -8.28 10.93 -8.45
N GLU A 60 -8.44 11.89 -7.54
CA GLU A 60 -9.67 12.05 -6.75
C GLU A 60 -10.89 12.37 -7.63
N ALA A 61 -10.70 13.12 -8.72
CA ALA A 61 -11.76 13.47 -9.66
C ALA A 61 -12.32 12.23 -10.36
N GLY A 62 -11.47 11.33 -10.85
CA GLY A 62 -11.86 10.07 -11.45
C GLY A 62 -12.59 9.15 -10.46
N TYR A 63 -12.14 9.12 -9.20
CA TYR A 63 -12.81 8.38 -8.13
C TYR A 63 -14.24 8.89 -7.85
N ASN A 64 -14.43 10.21 -7.85
CA ASN A 64 -15.73 10.82 -7.56
C ASN A 64 -16.69 10.70 -8.75
N SER A 65 -16.18 10.87 -9.97
CA SER A 65 -16.93 10.79 -11.22
C SER A 65 -17.07 9.37 -11.80
N CYS A 66 -16.50 8.36 -11.13
CA CYS A 66 -16.46 6.98 -11.63
C CYS A 66 -15.84 6.85 -13.04
N THR A 67 -14.86 7.71 -13.33
CA THR A 67 -14.18 7.75 -14.62
C THR A 67 -12.71 7.40 -14.43
N ALA A 68 -12.24 6.37 -15.14
CA ALA A 68 -10.82 6.06 -15.17
C ALA A 68 -10.07 7.07 -16.05
N ALA A 69 -8.99 7.66 -15.53
CA ALA A 69 -8.14 8.53 -16.31
C ALA A 69 -7.51 7.77 -17.51
N PRO A 70 -7.24 8.45 -18.65
CA PRO A 70 -6.51 7.84 -19.75
C PRO A 70 -5.17 7.27 -19.28
N GLY A 71 -4.88 6.01 -19.62
CA GLY A 71 -3.66 5.33 -19.17
C GLY A 71 -3.71 4.84 -17.71
N ALA A 72 -4.87 4.85 -17.06
CA ALA A 72 -5.00 4.28 -15.73
C ALA A 72 -4.65 2.78 -15.75
N LYS A 73 -3.83 2.36 -14.79
CA LYS A 73 -3.42 0.95 -14.66
C LYS A 73 -4.62 0.11 -14.24
N THR A 74 -4.81 -0.97 -14.98
CA THR A 74 -5.89 -1.94 -14.74
C THR A 74 -5.32 -3.20 -14.10
N TYR A 75 -6.13 -3.80 -13.24
CA TYR A 75 -5.83 -5.01 -12.49
C TYR A 75 -6.99 -5.98 -12.70
N GLN A 76 -6.69 -7.20 -13.17
CA GLN A 76 -7.71 -8.14 -13.67
C GLN A 76 -7.39 -9.60 -13.33
N SER A 77 -6.34 -9.87 -12.53
CA SER A 77 -5.98 -11.26 -12.20
C SER A 77 -6.94 -11.89 -11.19
N GLY A 78 -7.70 -11.07 -10.45
CA GLY A 78 -8.60 -11.51 -9.38
C GLY A 78 -7.90 -11.69 -8.02
N HIS A 79 -6.57 -11.71 -8.01
CA HIS A 79 -5.73 -11.78 -6.81
C HIS A 79 -4.59 -10.76 -6.87
N ASP A 80 -4.90 -9.56 -7.37
CA ASP A 80 -3.92 -8.51 -7.58
C ASP A 80 -3.36 -8.00 -6.24
N SER A 81 -2.04 -7.89 -6.16
CA SER A 81 -1.34 -7.29 -5.01
C SER A 81 -0.80 -5.93 -5.41
N ILE A 82 -1.21 -4.90 -4.67
CA ILE A 82 -0.90 -3.50 -4.97
C ILE A 82 -0.21 -2.89 -3.75
N THR A 83 1.00 -2.38 -3.96
CA THR A 83 1.71 -1.59 -2.96
C THR A 83 1.21 -0.14 -3.05
N LEU A 84 0.95 0.55 -1.92
CA LEU A 84 0.20 1.83 -1.89
C LEU A 84 1.07 3.03 -1.60
N ALA A 85 0.99 4.13 -2.37
CA ALA A 85 2.01 5.18 -2.27
C ALA A 85 1.69 6.09 -1.10
N LYS A 86 2.67 6.88 -0.63
CA LYS A 86 2.42 7.82 0.46
C LYS A 86 1.35 8.81 -0.01
N GLY A 87 0.37 9.05 0.84
CA GLY A 87 -0.84 9.80 0.49
C GLY A 87 -2.02 8.90 0.18
N THR A 88 -3.03 9.46 -0.45
CA THR A 88 -4.27 8.74 -0.78
C THR A 88 -4.20 8.17 -2.19
N THR A 89 -4.39 6.86 -2.30
CA THR A 89 -4.56 6.16 -3.57
C THR A 89 -6.03 5.79 -3.72
N TYR A 90 -6.60 6.04 -4.88
CA TYR A 90 -7.98 5.72 -5.20
C TYR A 90 -8.06 4.48 -6.08
N PHE A 91 -9.14 3.71 -5.96
CA PHE A 91 -9.41 2.55 -6.81
C PHE A 91 -10.91 2.50 -7.14
N ILE A 92 -11.23 2.19 -8.39
CA ILE A 92 -12.60 2.01 -8.87
C ILE A 92 -12.70 0.73 -9.69
N CYS A 93 -13.90 0.14 -9.74
CA CYS A 93 -14.25 -0.84 -10.75
C CYS A 93 -14.89 -0.14 -11.95
N THR A 94 -14.32 -0.30 -13.15
CA THR A 94 -14.80 0.36 -14.38
C THR A 94 -15.88 -0.41 -15.12
N PHE A 95 -16.33 -1.56 -14.60
CA PHE A 95 -17.49 -2.25 -15.14
C PHE A 95 -18.74 -1.39 -14.98
N PHE A 96 -19.58 -1.39 -16.00
CA PHE A 96 -20.76 -0.52 -16.08
C PHE A 96 -21.63 -0.62 -14.81
N GLY A 97 -21.81 0.49 -14.11
CA GLY A 97 -22.63 0.60 -12.90
C GLY A 97 -21.95 0.15 -11.59
N HIS A 98 -20.75 -0.44 -11.64
CA HIS A 98 -20.10 -0.98 -10.44
C HIS A 98 -19.55 0.12 -9.53
N CYS A 99 -18.89 1.12 -10.09
CA CYS A 99 -18.34 2.23 -9.30
C CYS A 99 -19.47 3.05 -8.64
N GLU A 100 -20.57 3.29 -9.36
CA GLU A 100 -21.77 3.97 -8.87
C GLU A 100 -22.41 3.17 -7.73
N ALA A 101 -22.43 1.83 -7.85
CA ALA A 101 -22.79 0.89 -6.80
C ALA A 101 -21.72 0.75 -5.69
N LYS A 102 -20.82 1.74 -5.57
CA LYS A 102 -19.82 1.87 -4.50
C LYS A 102 -18.77 0.75 -4.50
N MET A 103 -18.49 0.15 -5.66
CA MET A 103 -17.33 -0.72 -5.86
C MET A 103 -16.06 0.11 -6.09
N LYS A 104 -15.69 0.88 -5.06
CA LYS A 104 -14.57 1.82 -5.06
C LYS A 104 -14.03 2.02 -3.64
N ILE A 105 -12.74 2.32 -3.53
CA ILE A 105 -12.08 2.61 -2.24
C ILE A 105 -11.07 3.76 -2.38
N ALA A 106 -10.86 4.48 -1.27
CA ALA A 106 -9.74 5.40 -1.08
C ALA A 106 -8.87 4.85 0.06
N ALA A 107 -7.60 4.60 -0.21
CA ALA A 107 -6.65 4.04 0.74
C ALA A 107 -5.53 5.04 1.00
N THR A 108 -5.36 5.45 2.26
CA THR A 108 -4.35 6.44 2.65
C THR A 108 -3.18 5.77 3.36
N ALA A 109 -1.98 5.87 2.78
CA ALA A 109 -0.74 5.43 3.42
C ALA A 109 0.05 6.63 3.97
N ALA A 110 0.62 6.48 5.17
CA ALA A 110 1.37 7.53 5.87
C ALA A 110 2.90 7.34 5.74
#